data_AF-A0A496VY07-F1
#
_entry.id   AF-A0A496VY07-F1
#
_cell.length_a   1.000
_cell.length_b   1.000
_cell.length_c   1.000
_cell.angle_alpha   90.00
_cell.angle_beta   90.00
_cell.angle_gamma   90.00
#
_symmetry.space_group_name_H-M   'P 1'
#
loop_
_entity.id
_entity.type
_entity.pdbx_description
1 polymer ?
#
loop_
_entity_poly.entity_id
_entity_poly.type
_entity_poly.pdbx_seq_one_letter_code
_entity_poly.pdbx_strand_id
1 'polypeptide(L)'
;MRVIDCRIENLPITELLRLAIKEHLFLQDSKGQKFVLAPVDDFQQEVELLGNSERFMDFLEERSKEKARYSLEDVKRKLDL
;
A
#
# COMPACT_ATOMS: atom_id res chain seq x y z
N MET A 1 -10.24 -6.59 4.44
CA MET A 1 -9.15 -7.58 4.35
C MET A 1 -9.77 -8.95 4.60
N ARG A 2 -9.72 -9.84 3.60
CA ARG A 2 -10.41 -11.14 3.61
C ARG A 2 -9.45 -12.29 3.33
N VAL A 3 -9.66 -13.44 3.99
CA VAL A 3 -8.90 -14.68 3.77
C VAL A 3 -9.78 -15.66 2.97
N ILE A 4 -9.23 -16.24 1.92
CA ILE A 4 -9.87 -17.25 1.07
C ILE A 4 -9.02 -18.52 1.13
N ASP A 5 -9.60 -19.62 1.60
CA ASP A 5 -8.99 -20.94 1.52
C ASP A 5 -9.33 -21.53 0.15
N CYS A 6 -8.32 -21.67 -0.72
CA CYS A 6 -8.49 -22.14 -2.09
C CYS A 6 -8.96 -23.61 -2.18
N ARG A 7 -9.01 -24.35 -1.06
CA ARG A 7 -9.60 -25.70 -0.99
C ARG A 7 -11.11 -25.68 -0.78
N ILE A 8 -11.61 -24.67 -0.06
CA ILE A 8 -13.02 -24.55 0.33
C ILE A 8 -13.76 -23.72 -0.71
N GLU A 9 -13.15 -22.61 -1.13
CA GLU A 9 -13.70 -21.67 -2.09
C GLU A 9 -12.90 -21.76 -3.41
N ASN A 10 -13.39 -22.58 -4.34
CA ASN A 10 -12.83 -22.67 -5.69
C ASN A 10 -13.43 -21.58 -6.59
N LEU A 11 -13.04 -20.34 -6.35
CA LEU A 11 -13.47 -19.20 -7.15
C LEU A 11 -12.61 -19.08 -8.42
N PRO A 12 -13.22 -18.78 -9.59
CA PRO A 12 -12.45 -18.50 -10.79
C PRO A 12 -11.57 -17.27 -10.60
N ILE A 13 -10.40 -17.24 -11.25
CA ILE A 13 -9.43 -16.15 -11.11
C ILE A 13 -10.03 -14.77 -11.40
N THR A 14 -10.96 -14.67 -12.35
CA THR A 14 -11.67 -13.43 -12.68
C THR A 14 -12.47 -12.87 -11.51
N GLU A 15 -13.09 -13.74 -10.71
CA GLU A 15 -13.84 -13.33 -9.52
C GLU A 15 -12.91 -12.92 -8.38
N LEU A 16 -11.79 -13.64 -8.20
CA LEU A 16 -10.74 -13.25 -7.25
C LEU A 16 -10.17 -11.86 -7.57
N LEU A 17 -9.91 -11.56 -8.85
CA LEU A 17 -9.47 -10.23 -9.29
C LEU A 17 -10.52 -9.16 -9.00
N ARG A 18 -11.81 -9.43 -9.26
CA ARG A 18 -12.91 -8.50 -8.97
C ARG A 18 -13.02 -8.18 -7.47
N LEU A 19 -12.81 -9.19 -6.62
CA LEU A 19 -12.80 -9.03 -5.17
C LEU A 19 -11.56 -8.25 -4.71
N ALA A 20 -10.39 -8.52 -5.31
CA ALA A 20 -9.14 -7.85 -4.98
C ALA A 20 -9.17 -6.34 -5.24
N ILE A 21 -9.93 -5.87 -6.23
CA ILE A 21 -10.15 -4.43 -6.50
C ILE A 21 -10.81 -3.71 -5.31
N LYS A 22 -11.65 -4.41 -4.54
CA LYS A 22 -12.39 -3.80 -3.41
C LYS A 22 -11.63 -3.90 -2.10
N GLU A 23 -10.84 -4.95 -1.92
CA GLU A 23 -10.05 -5.18 -0.72
C GLU A 23 -8.91 -6.18 -0.99
N HIS A 24 -7.81 -6.06 -0.23
CA HIS A 24 -6.73 -7.06 -0.29
C HIS A 24 -7.23 -8.44 0.15
N LEU A 25 -6.89 -9.46 -0.64
CA LEU A 25 -7.22 -10.85 -0.38
C LEU A 25 -5.98 -11.63 0.04
N PHE A 26 -6.12 -12.45 1.07
CA PHE A 26 -5.15 -13.49 1.40
C PHE A 26 -5.64 -14.82 0.85
N LEU A 27 -4.90 -15.41 -0.07
CA LEU A 27 -5.17 -16.73 -0.61
C LEU A 27 -4.33 -17.75 0.15
N GLN A 28 -4.97 -18.79 0.69
CA GLN A 28 -4.29 -19.89 1.35
C GLN A 28 -4.32 -21.14 0.47
N ASP A 29 -3.15 -21.69 0.17
CA ASP A 29 -3.03 -22.92 -0.61
C ASP A 29 -3.30 -24.18 0.25
N SER A 30 -3.27 -25.35 -0.41
CA SER A 30 -3.53 -26.63 0.26
C SER A 30 -2.47 -27.04 1.28
N LYS A 31 -1.28 -26.41 1.25
CA LYS A 31 -0.16 -26.61 2.18
C LYS A 31 -0.15 -25.56 3.29
N GLY A 32 -1.10 -24.63 3.28
CA GLY A 32 -1.20 -23.53 4.24
C GLY A 32 -0.30 -22.33 3.94
N GLN A 33 0.35 -22.29 2.77
CA GLN A 33 1.09 -21.13 2.31
C GLN A 33 0.11 -20.00 1.98
N LYS A 34 0.46 -18.77 2.37
CA LYS A 34 -0.38 -17.59 2.21
C LYS A 34 0.20 -16.69 1.13
N PHE A 35 -0.67 -16.23 0.23
CA PHE A 35 -0.38 -15.28 -0.83
C PHE A 35 -1.27 -14.06 -0.65
N VAL A 36 -0.81 -12.90 -1.13
CA VAL A 36 -1.65 -11.69 -1.24
C VAL A 36 -2.03 -11.51 -2.69
N LEU A 37 -3.32 -11.30 -2.95
CA LEU A 37 -3.82 -10.76 -4.20
C LEU A 37 -4.32 -9.34 -3.95
N ALA A 38 -3.64 -8.38 -4.56
CA ALA A 38 -4.01 -6.99 -4.61
C ALA A 38 -3.86 -6.53 -6.08
N PRO A 39 -4.61 -5.50 -6.51
CA PRO A 39 -4.28 -4.80 -7.73
C PRO A 39 -2.81 -4.37 -7.68
N VAL A 40 -2.15 -4.42 -8.83
CA VAL A 40 -0.88 -3.69 -8.96
C VAL A 40 -1.27 -2.22 -8.89
N ASP A 41 -1.08 -1.63 -7.72
CA ASP A 41 -1.26 -0.21 -7.54
C ASP A 41 0.01 0.46 -8.10
N ASP A 42 -0.15 1.48 -8.95
CA ASP A 42 0.98 2.29 -9.43
C ASP A 42 1.81 2.79 -8.24
N PHE A 43 1.19 2.94 -7.06
CA PHE A 43 1.86 3.30 -5.82
C PHE A 43 3.03 2.38 -5.44
N GLN A 44 2.94 1.06 -5.64
CA GLN A 44 4.02 0.17 -5.22
C GLN A 44 5.21 0.24 -6.18
N GLN A 45 4.95 0.40 -7.48
CA GLN A 45 5.97 0.76 -8.47
C GLN A 45 6.53 2.17 -8.24
N GLU A 46 5.68 3.14 -7.89
CA GLU A 46 6.06 4.53 -7.64
C GLU A 46 6.92 4.65 -6.39
N VAL A 47 6.62 3.87 -5.34
CA VAL A 47 7.47 3.73 -4.14
C VAL A 47 8.81 3.11 -4.48
N GLU A 48 8.86 2.07 -5.32
CA GLU A 48 10.12 1.49 -5.79
C GLU A 48 10.91 2.48 -6.67
N LEU A 49 10.26 3.23 -7.55
CA LEU A 49 10.88 4.23 -8.41
C LEU A 49 11.39 5.45 -7.62
N LEU A 50 10.60 5.96 -6.68
CA LEU A 50 10.95 7.08 -5.81
C LEU A 50 12.06 6.69 -4.83
N GLY A 51 11.99 5.48 -4.25
CA GLY A 51 13.03 4.97 -3.36
C GLY A 51 14.39 4.78 -4.05
N ASN A 52 14.39 4.55 -5.36
CA ASN A 52 15.60 4.48 -6.18
C ASN A 52 16.02 5.82 -6.81
N SER A 53 15.25 6.90 -6.59
CA SER A 53 15.55 8.22 -7.13
C SER A 53 16.47 8.99 -6.19
N GLU A 54 17.75 9.12 -6.57
CA GLU A 54 18.77 9.88 -5.81
C GLU A 54 18.29 11.29 -5.46
N ARG A 55 17.75 12.01 -6.45
CA ARG A 55 17.19 13.36 -6.26
C ARG A 55 16.09 13.41 -5.19
N PHE A 56 15.21 12.41 -5.15
CA PHE A 56 14.12 12.37 -4.18
C PHE A 56 14.64 12.04 -2.78
N MET A 57 15.61 11.12 -2.68
CA MET A 57 16.25 10.76 -1.41
C MET A 57 17.04 11.94 -0.82
N ASP A 58 17.78 12.68 -1.64
CA ASP A 58 18.49 13.90 -1.22
C ASP A 58 17.51 14.95 -0.66
N PHE A 59 16.38 15.14 -1.35
CA PHE A 59 15.32 16.04 -0.89
C PHE A 59 14.74 15.60 0.47
N LEU A 60 14.47 14.31 0.65
CA LEU A 60 13.99 13.78 1.93
C LEU A 60 15.03 13.94 3.05
N GLU A 61 16.31 13.73 2.75
CA GLU A 61 17.39 13.95 3.71
C GLU A 61 17.46 15.42 4.14
N GLU A 62 17.35 16.36 3.20
CA GLU A 62 17.31 17.79 3.49
C GLU A 62 16.14 18.15 4.41
N ARG A 63 14.94 17.65 4.10
CA ARG A 63 13.73 17.89 4.90
C ARG A 63 13.79 17.23 6.27
N SER A 64 14.46 16.08 6.41
CA SER A 64 14.63 15.40 7.69
C SER A 64 15.41 16.24 8.73
N LYS A 65 16.27 17.14 8.25
CA LYS A 65 17.10 18.05 9.07
C LYS A 65 16.35 19.31 9.48
N GLU A 66 15.14 19.52 8.98
CA GLU A 66 14.34 20.70 9.29
C GLU A 66 13.90 20.69 10.75
N LYS A 67 14.25 21.75 11.49
CA LYS A 67 13.95 21.87 12.93
C LYS A 67 12.56 22.41 13.20
N ALA A 68 11.94 23.05 12.20
CA ALA A 68 10.60 23.60 12.31
C ALA A 68 9.60 22.46 12.44
N ARG A 69 8.87 22.44 13.56
CA ARG A 69 7.77 21.52 13.81
C ARG A 69 6.50 22.36 13.88
N TYR A 70 5.50 21.99 13.10
CA TYR A 70 4.15 22.49 13.29
C TYR A 70 3.37 21.48 14.11
N SER A 71 2.63 21.94 15.12
CA SER A 71 1.61 21.09 15.73
C SER A 71 0.51 20.80 14.71
N LEU A 72 -0.25 19.73 14.90
CA LEU A 72 -1.39 19.44 14.03
C LEU A 72 -2.41 20.57 14.07
N GLU A 73 -2.55 21.24 15.22
CA GLU A 73 -3.39 22.41 15.42
C GLU A 73 -2.92 23.63 14.62
N ASP A 74 -1.60 23.86 14.54
CA ASP A 74 -1.03 24.94 13.72
C ASP A 74 -1.24 24.68 12.23
N VAL A 75 -1.11 23.42 11.80
CA VAL A 75 -1.37 23.02 10.41
C VAL A 75 -2.83 23.23 10.05
N LYS A 76 -3.77 22.76 10.90
CA LYS A 76 -5.21 22.95 10.71
C LYS A 76 -5.59 24.42 10.57
N ARG A 77 -5.08 25.27 11.46
CA ARG A 77 -5.31 26.72 11.42
C ARG A 77 -4.77 27.37 10.15
N LYS A 78 -3.62 26.91 9.64
CA LYS A 78 -3.04 27.44 8.39
C LYS A 78 -3.80 26.99 7.14
N LEU A 79 -4.39 25.80 7.17
CA LEU A 79 -5.10 25.21 6.03
C LEU A 79 -6.62 25.47 6.07
N ASP A 80 -7.11 26.20 7.07
CA ASP A 80 -8.55 26.45 7.31
C ASP A 80 -9.36 25.14 7.44
N LEU A 81 -8.79 24.16 8.14
CA LEU A 81 -9.33 22.82 8.40
C LEU A 81 -9.76 22.63 9.87
#